data_AF-A0AAV6CYM3-F1
#
_entry.id   AF-A0AAV6CYM3-F1
#
_cell.length_a   1.000
_cell.length_b   1.000
_cell.length_c   1.000
_cell.angle_alpha   90.00
_cell.angle_beta   90.00
_cell.angle_gamma   90.00
#
_symmetry.space_group_name_H-M   'P 1'
#
loop_
_entity.id
_entity.type
_entity.pdbx_description
1 polymer ?
#
loop_
_entity_poly.entity_id
_entity_poly.type
_entity_poly.pdbx_seq_one_letter_code
_entity_poly.pdbx_strand_id
1 'polypeptide(L)'
;LKLIIGTLIVLFGLRWLHKAVLRSAGVVAMHDENRAYAETVESLRGAHEKTDWIGFTLALKGVFLEGLEVVFIVIAVGGTSGGMGVAVVGGLVAMVVVAGAGVIIRRPLAQVPENTLKYAVGIILTSVGTFWAAEGMGVSWPLDFVSILGLAVLYFVASRVAIALIRRPVLA
;
A
#
# COMPACT_ATOMS: atom_id res chain seq x y z
N LEU A 1 1.60 21.13 -7.90
CA LEU A 1 1.84 20.01 -6.94
C LEU A 1 0.87 18.85 -7.14
N LYS A 2 -0.45 19.07 -7.06
CA LYS A 2 -1.48 18.02 -7.27
C LYS A 2 -1.31 17.21 -8.56
N LEU A 3 -1.02 17.85 -9.69
CA LEU A 3 -0.78 17.17 -10.97
C LEU A 3 0.38 16.17 -10.91
N ILE A 4 1.52 16.58 -10.35
CA ILE A 4 2.73 15.74 -10.28
C ILE A 4 2.47 14.56 -9.34
N ILE A 5 1.98 14.83 -8.12
CA ILE A 5 1.70 13.78 -7.13
C ILE A 5 0.62 12.83 -7.65
N GLY A 6 -0.48 13.37 -8.18
CA GLY A 6 -1.57 12.59 -8.77
C GLY A 6 -1.07 11.68 -9.88
N THR A 7 -0.25 12.20 -10.81
CA THR A 7 0.34 11.41 -11.89
C THR A 7 1.22 10.27 -11.36
N LEU A 8 2.10 10.55 -10.40
CA LEU A 8 2.96 9.52 -9.79
C LEU A 8 2.12 8.42 -9.12
N ILE A 9 1.07 8.81 -8.37
CA ILE A 9 0.15 7.87 -7.72
C ILE A 9 -0.58 7.02 -8.77
N VAL A 10 -1.06 7.60 -9.87
CA VAL A 10 -1.69 6.84 -10.97
C VAL A 10 -0.72 5.82 -11.55
N LEU A 11 0.52 6.22 -11.83
CA LEU A 11 1.52 5.33 -12.42
C LEU A 11 1.82 4.14 -11.51
N PHE A 12 1.95 4.37 -10.19
CA PHE A 12 2.13 3.30 -9.21
C PHE A 12 0.90 2.41 -9.10
N GLY A 13 -0.29 3.00 -8.96
CA GLY A 13 -1.56 2.30 -8.85
C GLY A 13 -1.81 1.42 -10.07
N LEU A 14 -1.58 1.94 -11.27
CA LEU A 14 -1.81 1.22 -12.52
C LEU A 14 -0.83 0.05 -12.70
N ARG A 15 0.45 0.20 -12.30
CA ARG A 15 1.42 -0.91 -12.30
C ARG A 15 0.96 -2.06 -11.42
N TRP A 16 0.46 -1.75 -10.22
CA TRP A 16 -0.08 -2.75 -9.29
C TRP A 16 -1.36 -3.39 -9.81
N LEU A 17 -2.32 -2.56 -10.26
CA LEU A 17 -3.60 -3.02 -10.78
C LEU A 17 -3.43 -3.91 -12.01
N HIS A 18 -2.56 -3.52 -12.95
CA HIS A 18 -2.25 -4.32 -14.14
C HIS A 18 -1.69 -5.70 -13.78
N LYS A 19 -0.70 -5.76 -12.87
CA LYS A 19 -0.12 -7.03 -12.42
C LYS A 19 -1.16 -7.90 -11.71
N ALA A 20 -2.03 -7.29 -10.91
CA ALA A 20 -3.08 -8.00 -10.19
C ALA A 20 -4.19 -8.54 -11.12
N VAL A 21 -4.57 -7.78 -12.16
CA VAL A 21 -5.52 -8.22 -13.20
C VAL A 21 -4.96 -9.42 -13.96
N LEU A 22 -3.69 -9.36 -14.42
CA LEU A 22 -3.07 -10.45 -15.16
C LEU A 22 -2.97 -11.75 -14.35
N ARG A 23 -2.63 -11.64 -13.05
CA ARG A 23 -2.62 -12.79 -12.14
C ARG A 23 -4.02 -13.36 -11.91
N SER A 24 -5.02 -12.49 -11.73
CA SER A 24 -6.41 -12.91 -11.55
C SER A 24 -7.02 -13.55 -12.81
N ALA A 25 -6.53 -13.17 -13.99
CA ALA A 25 -6.92 -13.76 -15.27
C ALA A 25 -6.21 -15.08 -15.59
N GLY A 26 -5.26 -15.53 -14.76
CA GLY A 26 -4.50 -16.77 -14.97
C GLY A 26 -3.38 -16.67 -16.03
N VAL A 27 -3.08 -15.46 -16.50
CA VAL A 27 -1.98 -15.24 -17.48
C VAL A 27 -0.61 -15.27 -16.81
N VAL A 28 -0.54 -14.79 -15.57
CA VAL A 28 0.67 -14.80 -14.75
C VAL A 28 0.40 -15.68 -13.53
N ALA A 29 1.33 -16.57 -13.20
CA ALA A 29 1.22 -17.42 -12.02
C ALA A 29 1.03 -16.58 -10.74
N MET A 30 0.16 -17.05 -9.84
CA MET A 30 0.08 -16.48 -8.50
C MET A 30 1.43 -16.67 -7.81
N HIS A 31 1.90 -15.60 -7.18
CA HIS A 31 3.15 -15.63 -6.44
C HIS A 31 2.84 -16.14 -5.03
N ASP A 32 3.54 -17.19 -4.61
CA ASP A 32 3.46 -17.71 -3.26
C ASP A 32 4.49 -16.99 -2.40
N GLU A 33 4.05 -15.98 -1.66
CA GLU A 33 4.93 -15.19 -0.80
C GLU A 33 5.51 -16.00 0.35
N ASN A 34 4.81 -17.02 0.87
CA ASN A 34 5.32 -17.83 1.97
C ASN A 34 6.52 -18.66 1.50
N ARG A 35 6.40 -19.24 0.30
CA ARG A 35 7.50 -19.98 -0.31
C ARG A 35 8.66 -19.05 -0.69
N ALA A 36 8.38 -17.92 -1.34
CA ALA A 36 9.41 -16.95 -1.70
C ALA A 36 10.14 -16.40 -0.47
N TYR A 37 9.41 -16.14 0.61
CA TYR A 37 9.96 -15.74 1.90
C TYR A 37 10.85 -16.83 2.50
N ALA A 38 10.38 -18.09 2.53
CA ALA A 38 11.15 -19.21 3.07
C ALA A 38 12.46 -19.43 2.29
N GLU A 39 12.41 -19.43 0.96
CA GLU A 39 13.59 -19.54 0.08
C GLU A 39 14.56 -18.36 0.32
N THR A 40 14.04 -17.14 0.45
CA THR A 40 14.85 -15.95 0.73
C THR A 40 15.52 -16.04 2.10
N VAL A 41 14.78 -16.41 3.14
CA VAL A 41 15.32 -16.59 4.49
C VAL A 41 16.37 -17.69 4.52
N GLU A 42 16.16 -18.80 3.82
CA GLU A 42 17.16 -19.87 3.71
C GLU A 42 18.43 -19.38 3.02
N SER A 43 18.32 -18.61 1.93
CA SER A 43 19.47 -18.04 1.23
C SER A 43 20.26 -17.01 2.05
N LEU A 44 19.57 -16.28 2.94
CA LEU A 44 20.15 -15.24 3.80
C LEU A 44 20.66 -15.80 5.13
N ARG A 45 20.21 -17.00 5.54
CA ARG A 45 20.79 -17.77 6.64
C ARG A 45 22.15 -18.31 6.20
N GLY A 46 23.16 -17.43 6.22
CA GLY A 46 24.56 -17.85 6.23
C GLY A 46 24.85 -18.82 7.38
N ALA A 47 25.97 -19.55 7.30
CA ALA A 47 26.35 -20.61 8.24
C ALA A 47 26.24 -20.17 9.72
N HIS A 48 25.11 -20.48 10.36
CA HIS A 48 24.89 -20.50 11.81
C HIS A 48 25.43 -19.28 12.60
N GLU A 49 25.19 -18.05 12.15
CA GLU A 49 25.32 -16.90 13.06
C GLU A 49 24.19 -16.92 14.09
N LYS A 50 24.53 -16.73 15.38
CA LYS A 50 23.58 -16.74 16.50
C LYS A 50 22.60 -15.55 16.50
N THR A 51 22.88 -14.52 15.69
CA THR A 51 22.12 -13.26 15.66
C THR A 51 21.73 -12.94 14.23
N ASP A 52 20.43 -12.74 13.96
CA ASP A 52 19.91 -12.36 12.65
C ASP A 52 20.16 -10.87 12.35
N TRP A 53 21.39 -10.53 11.99
CA TRP A 53 21.79 -9.15 11.69
C TRP A 53 21.11 -8.58 10.43
N ILE A 54 20.83 -9.45 9.45
CA ILE A 54 20.15 -9.08 8.20
C ILE A 54 18.69 -8.71 8.51
N GLY A 55 17.98 -9.56 9.26
CA GLY A 55 16.63 -9.30 9.72
C GLY A 55 16.55 -8.03 10.57
N PHE A 56 17.50 -7.83 11.49
CA PHE A 56 17.59 -6.58 12.27
C PHE A 56 17.73 -5.35 11.37
N THR A 57 18.65 -5.38 10.40
CA THR A 57 18.88 -4.25 9.50
C THR A 57 17.66 -3.95 8.63
N LEU A 58 16.97 -4.98 8.13
CA LEU A 58 15.78 -4.83 7.31
C LEU A 58 14.61 -4.24 8.10
N ALA A 59 14.38 -4.76 9.32
CA ALA A 59 13.36 -4.25 10.22
C ALA A 59 13.66 -2.80 10.64
N LEU A 60 14.93 -2.49 10.95
CA LEU A 60 15.36 -1.15 11.33
C LEU A 60 15.10 -0.14 10.21
N LYS A 61 15.49 -0.45 8.96
CA LYS A 61 15.28 0.45 7.81
C LYS A 61 13.80 0.77 7.58
N GLY A 62 12.93 -0.24 7.69
CA GLY A 62 11.49 -0.06 7.56
C GLY A 62 10.93 0.81 8.70
N VAL A 63 11.12 0.36 9.95
CA VAL A 63 10.57 1.05 11.14
C VAL A 63 11.12 2.46 11.29
N PHE A 64 12.39 2.70 10.96
CA PHE A 64 13.00 4.02 11.03
C PHE A 64 12.34 5.01 10.06
N LEU A 65 12.05 4.59 8.82
CA LEU A 65 11.43 5.45 7.82
C LEU A 65 9.99 5.81 8.22
N GLU A 66 9.22 4.83 8.68
CA GLU A 66 7.86 5.04 9.19
C GLU A 66 7.85 5.92 10.45
N GLY A 67 8.80 5.70 11.37
CA GLY A 67 8.96 6.50 12.59
C GLY A 67 9.32 7.96 12.31
N LEU A 68 10.16 8.21 11.29
CA LEU A 68 10.50 9.55 10.82
C LEU A 68 9.26 10.31 10.32
N GLU A 69 8.35 9.63 9.63
CA GLU A 69 7.10 10.22 9.15
C GLU A 69 6.21 10.68 10.32
N VAL A 70 6.11 9.87 11.38
CA VAL A 70 5.39 10.25 12.61
C VAL A 70 6.01 11.51 13.24
N VAL A 71 7.34 11.61 13.28
CA VAL A 71 8.03 12.80 13.78
C VAL A 71 7.68 14.03 12.95
N PHE A 72 7.64 13.91 11.62
CA PHE A 72 7.23 15.02 10.75
C PHE A 72 5.78 15.45 10.99
N ILE A 73 4.86 14.51 11.20
CA ILE A 73 3.47 14.84 11.54
C ILE A 73 3.41 15.60 12.87
N VAL A 74 4.11 15.12 13.90
CA VAL A 74 4.12 15.76 15.23
C VAL A 74 4.69 17.18 15.14
N ILE A 75 5.78 17.38 14.40
CA ILE A 75 6.37 18.72 14.22
C ILE A 75 5.43 19.63 13.44
N ALA A 76 4.82 19.14 12.35
CA ALA A 76 3.91 19.92 11.53
C ALA A 76 2.67 20.35 12.34
N VAL A 77 2.03 19.42 13.04
CA VAL A 77 0.83 19.70 13.85
C VAL A 77 1.17 20.52 15.09
N GLY A 78 2.23 20.17 15.82
CA GLY A 78 2.66 20.88 17.02
C GLY A 78 3.15 22.30 16.73
N GLY A 79 3.86 22.48 15.61
CA GLY A 79 4.36 23.79 15.16
C GLY A 79 3.26 24.72 14.64
N THR A 80 2.24 24.18 13.96
CA THR A 80 1.11 24.99 13.46
C THR A 80 0.10 25.34 14.54
N SER A 81 -0.13 24.45 15.51
CA SER A 81 -1.09 24.66 16.60
C SER A 81 -0.53 25.38 17.83
N GLY A 82 0.80 25.55 17.92
CA GLY A 82 1.48 26.07 19.11
C GLY A 82 1.49 25.11 20.31
N GLY A 83 0.96 23.90 20.14
CA GLY A 83 0.76 22.90 21.19
C GLY A 83 1.73 21.71 21.11
N MET A 84 3.04 21.97 21.10
CA MET A 84 4.05 20.91 20.91
C MET A 84 3.93 19.77 21.94
N GLY A 85 3.66 20.09 23.21
CA GLY A 85 3.45 19.09 24.26
C GLY A 85 2.27 18.15 23.95
N VAL A 86 1.16 18.70 23.45
CA VAL A 86 -0.03 17.92 23.08
C VAL A 86 0.24 17.05 21.86
N ALA A 87 0.94 17.59 20.85
CA ALA A 87 1.30 16.85 19.64
C ALA A 87 2.23 15.66 19.96
N VAL A 88 3.21 15.85 20.85
CA VAL A 88 4.11 14.77 21.29
C VAL A 88 3.35 13.69 22.04
N VAL A 89 2.49 14.07 22.99
CA VAL A 89 1.64 13.11 23.73
C VAL A 89 0.74 12.34 22.75
N GLY A 90 0.11 13.04 21.80
CA GLY A 90 -0.70 12.42 20.76
C GLY A 90 0.09 11.41 19.90
N GLY A 91 1.31 11.76 19.50
CA GLY A 91 2.20 10.85 18.76
C GLY A 91 2.58 9.59 19.55
N LEU A 92 2.91 9.73 20.84
CA LEU A 92 3.21 8.59 21.72
C LEU A 92 1.99 7.69 21.92
N VAL A 93 0.82 8.28 22.13
CA VAL A 93 -0.44 7.52 22.26
C VAL A 93 -0.74 6.78 20.95
N ALA A 94 -0.62 7.43 19.80
CA ALA A 94 -0.80 6.81 18.50
C ALA A 94 0.17 5.64 18.29
N MET A 95 1.45 5.81 18.65
CA MET A 95 2.45 4.74 18.57
C MET A 95 2.04 3.51 19.39
N VAL A 96 1.61 3.70 20.65
CA VAL A 96 1.18 2.59 21.52
C VAL A 96 -0.08 1.91 20.96
N VAL A 97 -1.06 2.70 20.52
CA VAL A 97 -2.32 2.18 19.95
C VAL A 97 -2.05 1.39 18.67
N VAL A 98 -1.25 1.92 17.75
CA VAL A 98 -0.91 1.26 16.48
C VAL A 98 -0.08 0.00 16.72
N ALA A 99 0.89 0.04 17.64
CA ALA A 99 1.67 -1.13 18.02
C ALA A 99 0.79 -2.23 18.62
N GLY A 100 -0.10 -1.88 19.54
CA GLY A 100 -1.07 -2.80 20.14
C GLY A 100 -2.03 -3.40 19.12
N ALA A 101 -2.61 -2.56 18.25
CA ALA A 101 -3.45 -3.00 17.15
C ALA A 101 -2.69 -3.96 16.23
N GLY A 102 -1.45 -3.63 15.86
CA GLY A 102 -0.57 -4.47 15.05
C GLY A 102 -0.36 -5.87 15.65
N VAL A 103 -0.11 -5.96 16.96
CA VAL A 103 0.05 -7.25 17.65
C VAL A 103 -1.24 -8.09 17.57
N ILE A 104 -2.40 -7.45 17.68
CA ILE A 104 -3.71 -8.11 17.62
C ILE A 104 -4.02 -8.58 16.19
N ILE A 105 -3.80 -7.72 15.19
CA ILE A 105 -4.22 -7.96 13.80
C ILE A 105 -3.16 -8.65 12.93
N ARG A 106 -1.93 -8.88 13.41
CA ARG A 106 -0.85 -9.50 12.60
C ARG A 106 -1.24 -10.84 11.99
N ARG A 107 -2.00 -11.67 12.72
CA ARG A 107 -2.41 -13.00 12.24
C ARG A 107 -3.43 -12.92 11.09
N PRO A 108 -4.55 -12.19 11.21
CA PRO A 108 -5.49 -12.07 10.09
C PRO A 108 -4.87 -11.34 8.90
N LEU A 109 -4.03 -10.33 9.11
CA LEU A 109 -3.38 -9.63 7.98
C LEU A 109 -2.40 -10.51 7.22
N ALA A 110 -1.67 -11.39 7.89
CA ALA A 110 -0.76 -12.35 7.23
C ALA A 110 -1.50 -13.39 6.37
N GLN A 111 -2.83 -13.53 6.52
CA GLN A 111 -3.64 -14.45 5.72
C GLN A 111 -4.23 -13.80 4.46
N VAL A 112 -4.11 -12.48 4.30
CA VAL A 112 -4.64 -11.78 3.14
C VAL A 112 -3.78 -12.10 1.91
N PRO A 113 -4.34 -12.62 0.81
CA PRO A 113 -3.56 -12.91 -0.39
C PRO A 113 -2.92 -11.64 -0.97
N GLU A 114 -1.63 -11.71 -1.32
CA GLU A 114 -0.86 -10.61 -1.92
C GLU A 114 -1.59 -9.99 -3.12
N ASN A 115 -2.15 -10.85 -3.97
CA ASN A 115 -2.87 -10.40 -5.16
C ASN A 115 -4.08 -9.54 -4.81
N THR A 116 -4.83 -9.90 -3.76
CA THR A 116 -5.97 -9.13 -3.27
C THR A 116 -5.53 -7.77 -2.76
N LEU A 117 -4.41 -7.72 -2.02
CA LEU A 117 -3.84 -6.46 -1.53
C LEU A 117 -3.41 -5.57 -2.70
N LYS A 118 -2.65 -6.12 -3.66
CA LYS A 118 -2.20 -5.37 -4.85
C LYS A 118 -3.35 -4.88 -5.71
N TYR A 119 -4.43 -5.67 -5.81
CA TYR A 119 -5.64 -5.29 -6.53
C TYR A 119 -6.38 -4.15 -5.83
N ALA A 120 -6.68 -4.30 -4.54
CA ALA A 120 -7.41 -3.30 -3.77
C ALA A 120 -6.62 -1.97 -3.67
N VAL A 121 -5.34 -2.05 -3.32
CA VAL A 121 -4.46 -0.86 -3.25
C VAL A 121 -4.28 -0.25 -4.64
N GLY A 122 -4.13 -1.07 -5.69
CA GLY A 122 -4.08 -0.59 -7.07
C GLY A 122 -5.29 0.25 -7.45
N ILE A 123 -6.51 -0.23 -7.15
CA ILE A 123 -7.76 0.53 -7.40
C ILE A 123 -7.77 1.84 -6.62
N ILE A 124 -7.46 1.81 -5.32
CA ILE A 124 -7.48 3.00 -4.46
C ILE A 124 -6.48 4.04 -4.98
N LEU A 125 -5.24 3.64 -5.25
CA LEU A 125 -4.20 4.54 -5.77
C LEU A 125 -4.60 5.09 -7.14
N THR A 126 -5.04 4.26 -8.09
CA THR A 126 -5.45 4.77 -9.40
C THR A 126 -6.63 5.74 -9.28
N SER A 127 -7.57 5.51 -8.36
CA SER A 127 -8.72 6.40 -8.15
C SER A 127 -8.30 7.76 -7.58
N VAL A 128 -7.55 7.76 -6.48
CA VAL A 128 -7.06 9.00 -5.83
C VAL A 128 -6.09 9.75 -6.75
N GLY A 129 -5.21 9.03 -7.43
CA GLY A 129 -4.26 9.60 -8.37
C GLY A 129 -4.98 10.30 -9.52
N THR A 130 -5.99 9.66 -10.12
CA THR A 130 -6.77 10.24 -11.24
C THR A 130 -7.53 11.49 -10.78
N PHE A 131 -8.11 11.43 -9.58
CA PHE A 131 -8.78 12.59 -8.98
C PHE A 131 -7.83 13.79 -8.86
N TRP A 132 -6.67 13.63 -8.21
CA TRP A 132 -5.69 14.71 -8.03
C TRP A 132 -4.99 15.15 -9.32
N ALA A 133 -4.75 14.23 -10.26
CA ALA A 133 -4.20 14.57 -11.56
C ALA A 133 -5.16 15.49 -12.32
N ALA A 134 -6.45 15.16 -12.34
CA ALA A 134 -7.47 15.97 -13.01
C ALA A 134 -7.69 17.33 -12.33
N GLU A 135 -7.75 17.39 -10.99
CA GLU A 135 -7.78 18.68 -10.28
C GLU A 135 -6.52 19.51 -10.57
N GLY A 136 -5.37 18.85 -10.67
CA GLY A 136 -4.10 19.48 -11.03
C GLY A 136 -4.08 20.06 -12.44
N MET A 137 -4.97 19.63 -13.32
CA MET A 137 -5.19 20.18 -14.67
C MET A 137 -6.28 21.26 -14.70
N GLY A 138 -6.89 21.59 -13.56
CA GLY A 138 -7.98 22.57 -13.47
C GLY A 138 -9.39 22.01 -13.73
N VAL A 139 -9.54 20.68 -13.77
CA VAL A 139 -10.85 20.03 -13.90
C VAL A 139 -11.52 19.98 -12.54
N SER A 140 -12.79 20.41 -12.45
CA SER A 140 -13.62 20.25 -11.27
C SER A 140 -14.39 18.93 -11.33
N TRP A 141 -14.36 18.16 -10.24
CA TRP A 141 -15.12 16.92 -10.14
C TRP A 141 -16.54 17.17 -9.64
N PRO A 142 -17.55 16.50 -10.22
CA PRO A 142 -18.88 16.50 -9.62
C PRO A 142 -18.81 15.81 -8.25
N LEU A 143 -19.45 16.41 -7.24
CA LEU A 143 -19.46 15.91 -5.85
C LEU A 143 -18.09 15.90 -5.14
N ASP A 144 -17.11 16.65 -5.67
CA ASP A 144 -15.78 16.85 -5.05
C ASP A 144 -15.13 15.50 -4.65
N PHE A 145 -14.71 15.31 -3.40
CA PHE A 145 -14.07 14.09 -2.90
C PHE A 145 -14.89 12.81 -3.08
N VAL A 146 -16.23 12.90 -3.17
CA VAL A 146 -17.09 11.71 -3.34
C VAL A 146 -16.86 11.05 -4.70
N SER A 147 -16.41 11.82 -5.69
CA SER A 147 -16.06 11.29 -7.01
C SER A 147 -14.97 10.20 -6.97
N ILE A 148 -14.11 10.18 -5.94
CA ILE A 148 -13.08 9.13 -5.76
C ILE A 148 -13.74 7.76 -5.61
N LEU A 149 -14.89 7.65 -4.92
CA LEU A 149 -15.63 6.40 -4.80
C LEU A 149 -16.20 5.96 -6.16
N GLY A 150 -16.70 6.92 -6.94
CA GLY A 150 -17.15 6.67 -8.31
C GLY A 150 -16.02 6.16 -9.20
N LEU A 151 -14.83 6.76 -9.12
CA LEU A 151 -13.63 6.30 -9.82
C LEU A 151 -13.21 4.90 -9.35
N ALA A 152 -13.28 4.60 -8.05
CA ALA A 152 -12.96 3.29 -7.52
C ALA A 152 -13.91 2.21 -8.07
N VAL A 153 -15.21 2.49 -8.12
CA VAL A 153 -16.20 1.60 -8.74
C VAL A 153 -15.92 1.43 -10.22
N LEU A 154 -15.62 2.52 -10.94
CA LEU A 154 -15.29 2.48 -12.36
C LEU A 154 -14.06 1.61 -12.64
N TYR A 155 -12.96 1.82 -11.92
CA TYR A 155 -11.75 1.00 -12.06
C TYR A 155 -11.97 -0.45 -11.64
N PHE A 156 -12.79 -0.70 -10.61
CA PHE A 156 -13.18 -2.05 -10.23
C PHE A 156 -13.95 -2.74 -11.35
N VAL A 157 -14.97 -2.10 -11.92
CA VAL A 157 -15.75 -2.66 -13.04
C VAL A 157 -14.86 -2.89 -14.26
N ALA A 158 -14.05 -1.89 -14.64
CA ALA A 158 -13.13 -1.98 -15.77
C ALA A 158 -12.13 -3.13 -15.60
N SER A 159 -11.57 -3.31 -14.40
CA SER A 159 -10.65 -4.41 -14.10
C SER A 159 -11.36 -5.77 -14.10
N ARG A 160 -12.62 -5.87 -13.65
CA ARG A 160 -13.42 -7.11 -13.77
C ARG A 160 -13.71 -7.47 -15.22
N VAL A 161 -14.05 -6.49 -16.05
CA VAL A 161 -14.22 -6.67 -17.50
C VAL A 161 -12.90 -7.11 -18.14
N ALA A 162 -11.78 -6.46 -17.81
CA ALA A 162 -10.47 -6.85 -18.32
C ALA A 162 -10.10 -8.29 -17.93
N ILE A 163 -10.35 -8.71 -16.69
CA ILE A 163 -10.15 -10.10 -16.26
C ILE A 163 -11.02 -11.04 -17.10
N ALA A 164 -12.30 -10.73 -17.31
CA ALA A 164 -13.20 -11.59 -18.08
C ALA A 164 -12.77 -11.74 -19.54
N LEU A 165 -12.29 -10.66 -20.16
CA LEU A 165 -11.81 -10.66 -21.55
C LEU A 165 -10.47 -11.40 -21.72
N ILE A 166 -9.58 -11.29 -20.72
CA ILE A 166 -8.21 -11.84 -20.78
C ILE A 166 -8.15 -13.29 -20.27
N ARG A 167 -9.14 -13.72 -19.47
CA ARG A 167 -9.17 -15.03 -18.84
C ARG A 167 -8.96 -16.12 -19.89
N ARG A 168 -7.81 -16.77 -19.84
CA ARG A 168 -7.55 -17.97 -20.63
C ARG A 168 -8.18 -19.16 -19.92
N PRO A 169 -8.98 -19.99 -20.61
CA PRO A 169 -9.37 -21.27 -20.04
C PRO A 169 -8.08 -22.04 -19.73
N VAL A 170 -7.92 -22.47 -18.48
CA VAL A 170 -6.87 -23.43 -18.12
C VAL A 170 -7.23 -24.70 -18.89
N LEU A 171 -6.50 -24.99 -19.96
CA LEU A 171 -6.56 -26.29 -20.60
C LEU A 171 -6.09 -27.28 -19.53
N ALA A 172 -7.03 -28.09 -19.07
CA ALA A 172 -6.82 -29.18 -18.11
C ALA A 172 -5.96 -30.29 -18.74
#